data_AF-A0A958NYQ2-F1
#
_entry.id   AF-A0A958NYQ2-F1
#
_cell.length_a   1.000
_cell.length_b   1.000
_cell.length_c   1.000
_cell.angle_alpha   90.00
_cell.angle_beta   90.00
_cell.angle_gamma   90.00
#
_symmetry.space_group_name_H-M   'P 1'
#
loop_
_entity.id
_entity.type
_entity.pdbx_description
1 polymer ?
#
loop_
_entity_poly.entity_id
_entity_poly.type
_entity_poly.pdbx_seq_one_letter_code
_entity_poly.pdbx_strand_id
1 'polypeptide(L)'
;MKNFIYSFIIISTSISTSALAQVDGLFKNNTFDCAVIGFISNDENKGFEFTFQIVQNQNSNEAHGGKERSFTYKNHEVTVVANDKWLGLAWWINNKKIGETIYVHTDPNVSSRTLLLMNPLNDEDQLSLNCNLKN
;
A
#
# COMPACT_ATOMS: atom_id res chain seq x y z
N MET A 1 -58.07 16.97 56.66
CA MET A 1 -56.69 16.66 56.24
C MET A 1 -56.68 15.22 55.73
N LYS A 2 -56.58 15.00 54.42
CA LYS A 2 -56.52 13.67 53.80
C LYS A 2 -55.15 13.53 53.12
N ASN A 3 -54.34 12.58 53.60
CA ASN A 3 -53.04 12.26 53.00
C ASN A 3 -53.27 11.38 51.77
N PHE A 4 -52.83 11.85 50.60
CA PHE A 4 -52.71 11.02 49.41
C PHE A 4 -51.32 10.38 49.40
N ILE A 5 -51.29 9.06 49.44
CA ILE A 5 -50.08 8.26 49.25
C ILE A 5 -49.90 8.10 47.74
N TYR A 6 -48.84 8.68 47.19
CA TYR A 6 -48.43 8.44 45.80
C TYR A 6 -47.59 7.16 45.75
N SER A 7 -48.18 6.07 45.25
CA SER A 7 -47.42 4.87 44.89
C SER A 7 -46.73 5.09 43.55
N PHE A 8 -45.42 5.29 43.59
CA PHE A 8 -44.56 5.25 42.41
C PHE A 8 -44.30 3.77 42.04
N ILE A 9 -44.89 3.31 40.94
CA ILE A 9 -44.54 2.02 40.33
C ILE A 9 -43.33 2.27 39.43
N ILE A 10 -42.15 1.81 39.85
CA ILE A 10 -40.96 1.76 38.99
C ILE A 10 -41.06 0.49 38.16
N ILE A 11 -41.52 0.61 36.92
CA ILE A 11 -41.47 -0.47 35.93
C ILE A 11 -40.01 -0.59 35.50
N SER A 12 -39.30 -1.58 36.02
CA SER A 12 -37.97 -1.93 35.54
C SER A 12 -38.08 -2.54 34.14
N THR A 13 -38.04 -1.71 33.11
CA THR A 13 -37.82 -2.18 31.75
C THR A 13 -36.37 -2.64 31.65
N SER A 14 -36.17 -3.95 31.63
CA SER A 14 -34.93 -4.56 31.16
C SER A 14 -34.79 -4.25 29.67
N ILE A 15 -34.15 -3.12 29.38
CA ILE A 15 -33.65 -2.84 28.04
C ILE A 15 -32.53 -3.86 27.84
N SER A 16 -32.81 -4.91 27.07
CA SER A 16 -31.81 -5.85 26.60
C SER A 16 -30.76 -5.07 25.81
N THR A 17 -29.67 -4.71 26.47
CA THR A 17 -28.52 -4.08 25.84
C THR A 17 -27.86 -5.09 24.94
N SER A 18 -28.05 -4.87 23.63
CA SER A 18 -27.03 -5.09 22.60
C SER A 18 -26.38 -6.47 22.59
N ALA A 19 -27.01 -7.42 21.90
CA ALA A 19 -26.24 -8.17 20.93
C ALA A 19 -25.95 -7.19 19.79
N LEU A 20 -24.84 -6.44 19.92
CA LEU A 20 -24.13 -5.92 18.77
C LEU A 20 -23.93 -7.14 17.88
N ALA A 21 -24.71 -7.23 16.80
CA ALA A 21 -24.33 -8.07 15.68
C ALA A 21 -22.90 -7.66 15.39
N GLN A 22 -21.98 -8.60 15.58
CA GLN A 22 -20.61 -8.46 15.15
C GLN A 22 -20.70 -8.32 13.64
N VAL A 23 -20.78 -7.07 13.19
CA VAL A 23 -20.57 -6.72 11.80
C VAL A 23 -19.08 -6.89 11.63
N ASP A 24 -18.64 -8.14 11.49
CA ASP A 24 -17.41 -8.47 10.78
C ASP A 24 -17.66 -8.00 9.33
N GLY A 25 -17.65 -6.68 9.13
CA GLY A 25 -17.62 -6.07 7.84
C GLY A 25 -16.34 -6.59 7.21
N LEU A 26 -16.50 -7.48 6.24
CA LEU A 26 -15.48 -7.99 5.33
C LEU A 26 -14.39 -6.92 5.14
N PHE A 27 -13.27 -7.10 5.82
CA PHE A 27 -12.09 -6.25 5.65
C PHE A 27 -11.69 -6.34 4.17
N LYS A 28 -11.95 -5.28 3.39
CA LYS A 28 -11.54 -5.24 2.00
C LYS A 28 -10.08 -4.84 1.95
N ASN A 29 -9.20 -5.80 1.77
CA ASN A 29 -7.81 -5.51 1.43
C ASN A 29 -7.68 -5.46 -0.09
N ASN A 30 -7.07 -4.39 -0.60
CA ASN A 30 -6.64 -4.33 -1.99
C ASN A 30 -5.28 -5.04 -2.09
N THR A 31 -5.20 -6.12 -2.85
CA THR A 31 -3.91 -6.76 -3.15
C THR A 31 -3.44 -6.26 -4.50
N PHE A 32 -2.18 -5.87 -4.60
CA PHE A 32 -1.55 -5.47 -5.85
C PHE A 32 -0.47 -6.48 -6.22
N ASP A 33 -0.51 -6.96 -7.46
CA ASP A 33 0.59 -7.67 -8.09
C ASP A 33 1.52 -6.64 -8.74
N CYS A 34 2.76 -6.59 -8.25
CA CYS A 34 3.76 -5.61 -8.65
C CYS A 34 4.95 -6.26 -9.35
N ALA A 35 5.53 -5.54 -10.31
CA ALA A 35 6.75 -5.89 -11.02
C ALA A 35 7.70 -4.69 -11.05
N VAL A 36 8.94 -4.88 -10.59
CA VAL A 36 10.07 -4.00 -10.90
C VAL A 36 10.72 -4.52 -12.16
N ILE A 37 10.82 -3.68 -13.19
CA ILE A 37 11.44 -4.02 -14.47
C ILE A 37 12.56 -3.02 -14.74
N GLY A 38 13.79 -3.50 -14.85
CA GLY A 38 14.95 -2.72 -15.25
C GLY A 38 15.37 -3.08 -16.66
N PHE A 39 15.68 -2.07 -17.47
CA PHE A 39 16.35 -2.23 -18.76
C PHE A 39 17.73 -1.56 -18.67
N ILE A 40 18.77 -2.34 -18.96
CA ILE A 40 20.17 -1.92 -18.85
C ILE A 40 20.80 -2.11 -20.23
N SER A 41 21.10 -1.01 -20.93
CA SER A 41 21.45 -1.05 -22.36
C SER A 41 22.76 -1.77 -22.63
N ASN A 42 23.69 -1.72 -21.68
CA ASN A 42 24.99 -2.39 -21.75
C ASN A 42 24.99 -3.83 -21.23
N ASP A 43 23.82 -4.41 -20.92
CA ASP A 43 23.68 -5.79 -20.45
C ASP A 43 23.32 -6.76 -21.58
N GLU A 44 23.95 -7.94 -21.62
CA GLU A 44 23.64 -9.01 -22.57
C GLU A 44 22.17 -9.49 -22.52
N ASN A 45 21.56 -9.50 -21.33
CA ASN A 45 20.16 -9.87 -21.11
C ASN A 45 19.22 -8.66 -21.25
N LYS A 46 19.78 -7.47 -21.49
CA LYS A 46 19.08 -6.18 -21.62
C LYS A 46 18.26 -5.75 -20.42
N GLY A 47 18.29 -6.46 -19.28
CA GLY A 47 17.48 -6.10 -18.13
C GLY A 47 17.22 -7.21 -17.11
N PHE A 48 16.28 -6.92 -16.21
CA PHE A 48 15.80 -7.81 -15.15
C PHE A 48 14.35 -7.52 -14.77
N GLU A 49 13.69 -8.51 -14.18
CA GLU A 49 12.34 -8.38 -13.62
C GLU A 49 12.25 -9.04 -12.23
N PHE A 50 11.62 -8.35 -11.28
CA PHE A 50 11.29 -8.89 -9.96
C PHE A 50 9.82 -8.67 -9.65
N THR A 51 9.10 -9.75 -9.33
CA THR A 51 7.67 -9.70 -8.99
C THR A 51 7.43 -9.86 -7.49
N PHE A 52 6.42 -9.16 -6.98
CA PHE A 52 6.04 -9.21 -5.57
C PHE A 52 4.61 -8.70 -5.35
N GLN A 53 4.08 -8.91 -4.15
CA GLN A 53 2.76 -8.43 -3.75
C GLN A 53 2.85 -7.33 -2.69
N ILE A 54 1.93 -6.37 -2.81
CA ILE A 54 1.63 -5.34 -1.81
C ILE A 54 0.18 -5.56 -1.37
N VAL A 55 -0.09 -5.49 -0.06
CA VAL A 55 -1.44 -5.63 0.49
C VAL A 55 -1.83 -4.34 1.17
N GLN A 56 -2.65 -3.54 0.50
CA GLN A 56 -3.23 -2.33 1.07
C GLN A 56 -4.41 -2.68 1.97
N ASN A 57 -4.30 -2.33 3.24
CA ASN A 57 -5.39 -2.37 4.19
C ASN A 57 -6.27 -1.11 3.98
N GLN A 58 -7.52 -1.28 3.54
CA GLN A 58 -8.42 -0.14 3.32
C GLN A 58 -8.93 0.51 4.61
N ASN A 59 -8.76 -0.14 5.76
CA ASN A 59 -9.16 0.40 7.05
C ASN A 59 -8.07 1.23 7.73
N SER A 60 -6.86 1.20 7.17
CA SER A 60 -5.78 2.08 7.59
C SER A 60 -5.68 3.22 6.57
N ASN A 61 -5.20 4.40 6.99
CA ASN A 61 -4.95 5.53 6.07
C ASN A 61 -3.73 5.27 5.17
N GLU A 62 -3.46 4.00 4.87
CA GLU A 62 -2.22 3.48 4.34
C GLU A 62 -2.41 3.21 2.84
N ALA A 63 -2.41 4.29 2.05
CA ALA A 63 -2.74 4.27 0.63
C ALA A 63 -1.81 3.40 -0.24
N HIS A 64 -0.68 2.92 0.29
CA HIS A 64 0.29 2.11 -0.47
C HIS A 64 0.74 0.81 0.21
N GLY A 65 0.18 0.44 1.38
CA GLY A 65 0.06 -0.94 1.88
C GLY A 65 1.31 -1.83 1.99
N GLY A 66 2.51 -1.28 1.83
CA GLY A 66 3.71 -2.07 1.62
C GLY A 66 4.70 -1.97 2.76
N LYS A 67 5.64 -2.92 2.76
CA LYS A 67 6.95 -2.73 3.39
C LYS A 67 7.95 -2.41 2.29
N GLU A 68 8.98 -1.68 2.66
CA GLU A 68 10.13 -1.49 1.80
C GLU A 68 10.73 -2.84 1.36
N ARG A 69 11.15 -2.90 0.09
CA ARG A 69 11.80 -4.08 -0.49
C ARG A 69 12.97 -3.64 -1.34
N SER A 70 14.10 -4.33 -1.21
CA SER A 70 15.25 -4.17 -2.11
C SER A 70 15.44 -5.39 -2.98
N PHE A 71 15.82 -5.16 -4.23
CA PHE A 71 16.17 -6.17 -5.22
C PHE A 71 17.54 -5.84 -5.80
N THR A 72 18.37 -6.86 -6.00
CA THR A 72 19.73 -6.68 -6.52
C THR A 72 19.89 -7.47 -7.81
N TYR A 73 20.38 -6.79 -8.85
CA TYR A 73 20.78 -7.37 -10.11
C TYR A 73 22.18 -6.88 -10.48
N LYS A 74 23.17 -7.78 -10.44
CA LYS A 74 24.59 -7.45 -10.61
C LYS A 74 24.98 -6.32 -9.64
N ASN A 75 25.42 -5.18 -10.15
CA ASN A 75 25.79 -3.99 -9.38
C ASN A 75 24.67 -2.94 -9.27
N HIS A 76 23.46 -3.27 -9.71
CA HIS A 76 22.26 -2.44 -9.56
C HIS A 76 21.47 -2.92 -8.34
N GLU A 77 21.11 -2.00 -7.47
CA GLU A 77 20.14 -2.23 -6.40
C GLU A 77 18.94 -1.32 -6.61
N VAL A 78 17.76 -1.89 -6.46
CA VAL A 78 16.48 -1.19 -6.61
C VAL A 78 15.68 -1.36 -5.33
N THR A 79 15.27 -0.24 -4.73
CA THR A 79 14.42 -0.25 -3.55
C THR A 79 13.05 0.27 -3.92
N VAL A 80 12.03 -0.54 -3.67
CA VAL A 80 10.64 -0.12 -3.64
C VAL A 80 10.35 0.38 -2.23
N VAL A 81 10.19 1.69 -2.09
CA VAL A 81 9.75 2.31 -0.84
C VAL A 81 8.24 2.29 -0.84
N ALA A 82 7.65 1.39 -0.09
CA ALA A 82 6.20 1.34 0.07
C ALA A 82 5.88 1.48 1.56
N ASN A 83 5.05 2.46 1.89
CA ASN A 83 4.41 2.56 3.20
C ASN A 83 3.03 3.20 3.04
N ASP A 84 2.45 3.61 4.15
CA ASP A 84 1.12 4.19 4.24
C ASP A 84 0.88 5.43 3.37
N LYS A 85 1.92 6.16 3.02
CA LYS A 85 1.83 7.49 2.39
C LYS A 85 2.56 7.57 1.06
N TRP A 86 3.48 6.65 0.81
CA TRP A 86 4.41 6.74 -0.30
C TRP A 86 4.49 5.39 -1.01
N LEU A 87 4.42 5.43 -2.33
CA LEU A 87 5.00 4.40 -3.18
C LEU A 87 6.14 5.05 -3.95
N GLY A 88 7.33 4.52 -3.82
CA GLY A 88 8.53 5.08 -4.42
C GLY A 88 9.41 4.00 -4.99
N LEU A 89 10.29 4.43 -5.87
CA LEU A 89 11.28 3.61 -6.52
C LEU A 89 12.60 4.36 -6.46
N ALA A 90 13.61 3.74 -5.88
CA ALA A 90 14.95 4.30 -5.79
C ALA A 90 15.95 3.32 -6.40
N TRP A 91 17.01 3.86 -6.99
CA TRP A 91 17.96 3.10 -7.75
C TRP A 91 19.40 3.47 -7.40
N TRP A 92 20.20 2.45 -7.13
CA TRP A 92 21.62 2.52 -6.84
C TRP A 92 22.42 1.72 -7.85
N ILE A 93 23.60 2.24 -8.18
CA ILE A 93 24.62 1.53 -8.97
C ILE A 93 25.91 1.59 -8.17
N ASN A 94 26.55 0.44 -7.91
CA ASN A 94 27.77 0.34 -7.11
C ASN A 94 27.64 1.06 -5.75
N ASN A 95 26.53 0.83 -5.03
CA ASN A 95 26.18 1.46 -3.74
C ASN A 95 26.02 2.99 -3.78
N LYS A 96 25.99 3.62 -4.96
CA LYS A 96 25.69 5.05 -5.12
C LYS A 96 24.28 5.21 -5.65
N LYS A 97 23.45 5.97 -4.94
CA LYS A 97 22.11 6.35 -5.42
C LYS A 97 22.24 7.21 -6.68
N ILE A 98 21.59 6.78 -7.76
CA ILE A 98 21.59 7.51 -9.04
C ILE A 98 20.25 8.18 -9.34
N GLY A 99 19.17 7.73 -8.71
CA GLY A 99 17.85 8.33 -8.90
C GLY A 99 16.82 7.85 -7.89
N GLU A 100 15.75 8.62 -7.77
CA GLU A 100 14.54 8.24 -7.06
C GLU A 100 13.31 8.90 -7.67
N THR A 101 12.17 8.25 -7.53
CA THR A 101 10.86 8.82 -7.83
C THR A 101 9.87 8.37 -6.77
N ILE A 102 8.96 9.26 -6.40
CA ILE A 102 7.92 9.00 -5.41
C ILE A 102 6.57 9.37 -5.99
N TYR A 103 5.58 8.54 -5.70
CA TYR A 103 4.19 8.76 -5.99
C TYR A 103 3.42 8.91 -4.69
N VAL A 104 2.81 10.07 -4.53
CA VAL A 104 1.94 10.41 -3.41
C VAL A 104 0.52 10.40 -3.92
N HIS A 105 -0.32 9.49 -3.41
CA HIS A 105 -1.73 9.57 -3.72
C HIS A 105 -2.56 9.16 -2.52
N THR A 106 -3.54 9.99 -2.20
CA THR A 106 -4.46 9.82 -1.07
C THR A 106 -5.70 9.01 -1.42
N ASP A 107 -5.95 8.69 -2.70
CA ASP A 107 -7.13 7.91 -3.11
C ASP A 107 -6.80 6.40 -3.14
N PRO A 108 -7.44 5.58 -2.28
CA PRO A 108 -7.22 4.14 -2.26
C PRO A 108 -7.82 3.40 -3.47
N ASN A 109 -8.62 4.04 -4.32
CA ASN A 109 -9.37 3.38 -5.40
C ASN A 109 -8.64 3.29 -6.74
N VAL A 110 -7.36 3.66 -6.82
CA VAL A 110 -6.62 3.59 -8.09
C VAL A 110 -6.18 2.16 -8.39
N SER A 111 -6.63 1.63 -9.53
CA SER A 111 -6.45 0.23 -9.93
C SER A 111 -5.05 -0.13 -10.44
N SER A 112 -4.30 0.84 -10.97
CA SER A 112 -2.95 0.60 -11.51
C SER A 112 -2.02 1.77 -11.22
N ARG A 113 -0.77 1.46 -10.88
CA ARG A 113 0.26 2.45 -10.54
C ARG A 113 1.53 2.13 -11.32
N THR A 114 2.03 3.09 -12.08
CA THR A 114 3.29 2.98 -12.81
C THR A 114 4.22 4.11 -12.40
N LEU A 115 5.42 3.75 -11.96
CA LEU A 115 6.53 4.66 -11.75
C LEU A 115 7.61 4.36 -12.78
N LEU A 116 8.22 5.41 -13.30
CA LEU A 116 9.33 5.34 -14.25
C LEU A 116 10.48 6.19 -13.70
N LEU A 117 11.69 5.66 -13.78
CA LEU A 117 12.92 6.32 -13.37
C LEU A 117 13.98 6.09 -14.45
N MET A 118 14.47 7.17 -15.06
CA MET A 118 15.55 7.12 -16.04
C MET A 118 16.90 7.28 -15.33
N ASN A 119 17.94 6.60 -15.82
CA ASN A 119 19.29 6.78 -15.31
C ASN A 119 19.87 8.11 -15.86
N PRO A 120 20.22 9.08 -15.00
CA PRO A 120 20.78 10.35 -15.48
C PRO A 120 22.22 10.21 -16.05
N LEU A 121 22.87 9.06 -15.86
CA LEU A 121 24.21 8.78 -16.35
C LEU A 121 24.21 8.05 -17.70
N ASN A 122 23.09 7.45 -18.08
CA ASN A 122 22.90 6.72 -19.34
C ASN A 122 21.39 6.71 -19.67
N ASP A 123 20.96 7.54 -20.60
CA ASP A 123 19.55 7.76 -20.92
C ASP A 123 18.86 6.55 -21.58
N GLU A 124 19.65 5.59 -22.05
CA GLU A 124 19.16 4.30 -22.52
C GLU A 124 18.78 3.35 -21.36
N ASP A 125 19.30 3.55 -20.15
CA ASP A 125 18.93 2.72 -19.00
C ASP A 125 17.68 3.27 -18.32
N GLN A 126 16.74 2.38 -18.02
CA GLN A 126 15.47 2.74 -17.39
C GLN A 126 15.03 1.71 -16.35
N LEU A 127 14.29 2.18 -15.37
CA LEU A 127 13.70 1.37 -14.33
C LEU A 127 12.22 1.73 -14.19
N SER A 128 11.38 0.72 -14.02
CA SER A 128 9.95 0.90 -13.81
C SER A 128 9.44 0.05 -12.67
N LEU A 129 8.38 0.53 -12.02
CA LEU A 129 7.56 -0.22 -11.09
C LEU A 129 6.12 -0.18 -11.59
N ASN A 130 5.55 -1.33 -11.90
CA ASN A 130 4.15 -1.47 -12.29
C ASN A 130 3.42 -2.28 -11.23
N CYS A 131 2.34 -1.74 -10.67
CA CYS A 131 1.49 -2.42 -9.71
C CYS A 131 0.05 -2.42 -10.22
N ASN A 132 -0.57 -3.60 -10.28
CA ASN A 132 -1.95 -3.76 -10.73
C ASN A 132 -2.78 -4.37 -9.61
N LEU A 133 -4.00 -3.85 -9.42
CA LEU A 133 -4.97 -4.43 -8.51
C LEU A 133 -5.28 -5.86 -8.95
N LYS A 134 -5.12 -6.80 -8.02
CA LYS A 134 -5.41 -8.21 -8.19
C LYS A 134 -6.93 -8.40 -8.09
N ASN A 135 -7.56 -8.74 -9.20
CA ASN A 135 -9.00 -9.04 -9.29
C ASN A 135 -9.36 -10.37 -8.62
#